data_AF-A0A2V2E3Y8-F1
#
_entry.id   AF-A0A2V2E3Y8-F1
#
_cell.length_a   1.000
_cell.length_b   1.000
_cell.length_c   1.000
_cell.angle_alpha   90.00
_cell.angle_beta   90.00
_cell.angle_gamma   90.00
#
_symmetry.space_group_name_H-M   'P 1'
#
loop_
_entity.id
_entity.type
_entity.pdbx_description
1 polymer ?
#
loop_
_entity_poly.entity_id
_entity_poly.type
_entity_poly.pdbx_seq_one_letter_code
_entity_poly.pdbx_strand_id
1 'polypeptide(L)'
;MKKVLLLITILVLTLISAACTSNKKASSADIQNPIEEKQQTEEPNQEDKNNSTEFSYGGNYIDDNLKGDYSISYKITSSETNQEDSGFEVKMMRTNAGYYVSMDENTEMLYIKNGDKYDMYLGDSENGFEPYAGVSLTEEEVKAQAQMFLSYMSAYAEFKDSLIRKGSQTIAGRGCETYSYDYNMFGVSLKYEYCIDKETGVCMKFYIEGASQGESGAYQFECTDFKTSGVTLPKYN
;
A
#
# COMPACT_ATOMS: atom_id res chain seq x y z
N MET A 1 -13.93 8.68 16.53
CA MET A 1 -12.71 8.02 16.00
C MET A 1 -12.89 6.56 15.55
N LYS A 2 -14.07 5.91 15.71
CA LYS A 2 -14.35 4.57 15.12
C LYS A 2 -14.63 4.56 13.61
N LYS A 3 -14.58 5.70 12.92
CA LYS A 3 -15.02 5.85 11.52
C LYS A 3 -13.88 5.72 10.51
N VAL A 4 -12.65 6.07 10.87
CA VAL A 4 -11.51 6.08 9.92
C VAL A 4 -10.97 4.66 9.69
N LEU A 5 -10.92 3.83 10.74
CA LEU A 5 -10.53 2.41 10.61
C LEU A 5 -11.56 1.58 9.82
N LEU A 6 -12.83 1.98 9.84
CA LEU A 6 -13.89 1.34 9.06
C LEU A 6 -13.76 1.66 7.56
N LEU A 7 -13.22 2.83 7.21
CA LEU A 7 -13.12 3.30 5.82
C LEU A 7 -12.05 2.54 5.01
N ILE A 8 -10.94 2.12 5.62
CA ILE A 8 -9.84 1.43 4.92
C ILE A 8 -10.22 -0.01 4.57
N THR A 9 -10.96 -0.71 5.43
CA THR A 9 -11.49 -2.05 5.10
C THR A 9 -12.68 -1.98 4.15
N ILE A 10 -13.46 -0.88 4.20
CA ILE A 10 -14.60 -0.66 3.31
C ILE A 10 -14.13 -0.31 1.89
N LEU A 11 -13.10 0.52 1.69
CA LEU A 11 -12.68 0.94 0.33
C LEU A 11 -12.20 -0.24 -0.56
N VAL A 12 -11.53 -1.24 0.03
CA VAL A 12 -11.09 -2.45 -0.68
C VAL A 12 -12.25 -3.45 -0.89
N LEU A 13 -13.28 -3.43 -0.03
CA LEU A 13 -14.46 -4.31 -0.15
C LEU A 13 -15.64 -3.70 -0.94
N THR A 14 -15.79 -2.37 -1.02
CA THR A 14 -16.90 -1.71 -1.75
C THR A 14 -16.71 -1.74 -3.26
N LEU A 15 -15.47 -1.72 -3.75
CA LEU A 15 -15.19 -1.92 -5.17
C LEU A 15 -15.56 -3.35 -5.65
N ILE A 16 -15.64 -4.34 -4.73
CA ILE A 16 -16.03 -5.72 -5.04
C ILE A 16 -17.53 -5.97 -4.81
N SER A 17 -18.15 -5.31 -3.82
CA SER A 17 -19.54 -5.59 -3.44
C SER A 17 -20.62 -4.87 -4.27
N ALA A 18 -20.26 -3.86 -5.06
CA ALA A 18 -21.19 -3.23 -6.00
C ALA A 18 -21.53 -4.12 -7.23
N ALA A 19 -20.75 -5.17 -7.50
CA ALA A 19 -20.96 -6.07 -8.65
C ALA A 19 -21.94 -7.23 -8.38
N CYS A 20 -22.37 -7.46 -7.14
CA CYS A 20 -23.12 -8.66 -6.76
C CYS A 20 -24.37 -8.38 -5.90
N THR A 21 -25.18 -7.37 -6.23
CA THR A 21 -26.56 -7.32 -5.73
C THR A 21 -27.49 -6.52 -6.64
N SER A 22 -28.01 -7.15 -7.69
CA SER A 22 -29.44 -7.04 -7.99
C SER A 22 -29.88 -8.21 -8.87
N ASN A 23 -30.77 -9.03 -8.33
CA ASN A 23 -31.57 -9.93 -9.12
C ASN A 23 -33.00 -9.92 -8.55
N LYS A 24 -33.94 -9.32 -9.29
CA LYS A 24 -35.26 -9.92 -9.56
C LYS A 24 -36.11 -9.12 -10.56
N LYS A 25 -36.40 -9.84 -11.65
CA LYS A 25 -37.64 -9.93 -12.46
C LYS A 25 -37.92 -8.91 -13.59
N ALA A 26 -37.58 -9.41 -14.78
CA ALA A 26 -38.44 -9.70 -15.94
C ALA A 26 -38.96 -8.55 -16.82
N SER A 27 -38.51 -8.54 -18.08
CA SER A 27 -39.40 -8.55 -19.25
C SER A 27 -38.62 -8.98 -20.51
N SER A 28 -39.27 -9.83 -21.31
CA SER A 28 -38.83 -10.35 -22.60
C SER A 28 -38.78 -9.28 -23.70
N ALA A 29 -37.72 -9.28 -24.50
CA ALA A 29 -37.78 -8.93 -25.92
C ALA A 29 -36.52 -9.46 -26.64
N ASP A 30 -36.75 -10.38 -27.57
CA ASP A 30 -35.83 -10.74 -28.66
C ASP A 30 -35.37 -9.50 -29.41
N ILE A 31 -34.05 -9.30 -29.56
CA ILE A 31 -33.46 -8.73 -30.77
C ILE A 31 -32.09 -9.40 -31.00
N GLN A 32 -32.05 -10.28 -32.00
CA GLN A 32 -30.82 -10.75 -32.65
C GLN A 32 -30.19 -9.58 -33.42
N ASN A 33 -28.89 -9.33 -33.27
CA ASN A 33 -27.99 -9.04 -34.39
C ASN A 33 -26.49 -9.04 -33.97
N PRO A 34 -25.58 -9.29 -34.94
CA PRO A 34 -24.26 -9.86 -34.69
C PRO A 34 -23.19 -8.83 -34.31
N ILE A 35 -22.22 -9.30 -33.53
CA ILE A 35 -21.01 -8.58 -33.12
C ILE A 35 -20.03 -8.59 -34.31
N GLU A 36 -19.75 -7.42 -34.88
CA GLU A 36 -18.57 -7.23 -35.75
C GLU A 36 -17.35 -6.94 -34.88
N GLU A 37 -16.43 -7.90 -34.84
CA GLU A 37 -15.08 -7.79 -34.30
C GLU A 37 -14.22 -6.94 -35.24
N LYS A 38 -13.72 -5.79 -34.77
CA LYS A 38 -12.53 -5.15 -35.31
C LYS A 38 -11.66 -4.64 -34.17
N GLN A 39 -10.75 -5.50 -33.72
CA GLN A 39 -9.55 -5.08 -33.02
C GLN A 39 -8.44 -4.87 -34.06
N GLN A 40 -7.89 -3.66 -34.09
CA GLN A 40 -6.60 -3.38 -34.71
C GLN A 40 -5.75 -2.76 -33.60
N THR A 41 -4.97 -3.60 -32.93
CA THR A 41 -4.01 -3.18 -31.92
C THR A 41 -2.64 -3.18 -32.59
N GLU A 42 -2.03 -2.01 -32.70
CA GLU A 42 -0.63 -1.86 -33.11
C GLU A 42 0.27 -2.43 -32.00
N GLU A 43 1.18 -3.33 -32.38
CA GLU A 43 2.17 -3.94 -31.48
C GLU A 43 3.17 -2.88 -30.99
N PRO A 44 3.34 -2.67 -29.68
CA PRO A 44 4.51 -1.96 -29.18
C PRO A 44 5.74 -2.89 -29.24
N ASN A 45 6.76 -2.39 -29.95
CA ASN A 45 8.11 -2.94 -30.10
C ASN A 45 8.60 -3.69 -28.84
N GLN A 46 8.87 -4.99 -29.01
CA GLN A 46 9.57 -5.82 -28.03
C GLN A 46 11.07 -5.52 -28.06
N GLU A 47 11.55 -4.66 -27.16
CA GLU A 47 12.96 -4.65 -26.75
C GLU A 47 13.07 -4.19 -25.29
N ASP A 48 12.86 -5.15 -24.38
CA ASP A 48 13.52 -5.29 -23.07
C ASP A 48 12.88 -6.49 -22.35
N LYS A 49 13.25 -7.70 -22.77
CA LYS A 49 12.85 -8.93 -22.07
C LYS A 49 13.53 -8.98 -20.70
N ASN A 50 12.70 -8.78 -19.66
CA ASN A 50 12.81 -9.35 -18.32
C ASN A 50 14.21 -9.38 -17.67
N ASN A 51 14.62 -8.23 -17.16
CA ASN A 51 15.39 -8.18 -15.91
C ASN A 51 14.48 -7.68 -14.77
N SER A 52 13.30 -8.30 -14.64
CA SER A 52 12.45 -8.14 -13.47
C SER A 52 13.16 -8.80 -12.29
N THR A 53 13.59 -8.01 -11.32
CA THR A 53 14.06 -8.56 -10.04
C THR A 53 12.85 -9.22 -9.38
N GLU A 54 12.86 -10.55 -9.27
CA GLU A 54 11.73 -11.28 -8.71
C GLU A 54 11.67 -11.07 -7.19
N PHE A 55 10.65 -10.34 -6.74
CA PHE A 55 10.35 -10.15 -5.33
C PHE A 55 9.11 -10.95 -4.92
N SER A 56 9.15 -11.58 -3.74
CA SER A 56 8.02 -12.28 -3.13
C SER A 56 7.60 -11.55 -1.87
N TYR A 57 6.45 -10.87 -1.90
CA TYR A 57 5.96 -10.08 -0.77
C TYR A 57 5.19 -10.95 0.23
N GLY A 58 5.45 -10.74 1.52
CA GLY A 58 4.85 -11.45 2.65
C GLY A 58 5.12 -10.70 3.96
N GLY A 59 4.62 -11.23 5.08
CA GLY A 59 4.69 -10.56 6.40
C GLY A 59 6.08 -10.27 6.95
N ASN A 60 7.14 -10.83 6.37
CA ASN A 60 8.54 -10.57 6.72
C ASN A 60 9.31 -9.83 5.61
N TYR A 61 8.66 -9.42 4.52
CA TYR A 61 9.35 -8.92 3.33
C TYR A 61 10.28 -7.74 3.61
N ILE A 62 9.80 -6.76 4.37
CA ILE A 62 10.62 -5.59 4.70
C ILE A 62 11.82 -6.01 5.55
N ASP A 63 11.69 -6.95 6.47
CA ASP A 63 12.84 -7.37 7.28
C ASP A 63 13.85 -8.22 6.51
N ASP A 64 13.37 -9.01 5.55
CA ASP A 64 14.22 -9.85 4.71
C ASP A 64 15.06 -9.00 3.73
N ASN A 65 14.51 -7.86 3.29
CA ASN A 65 15.15 -6.98 2.31
C ASN A 65 15.83 -5.76 2.95
N LEU A 66 15.23 -5.17 3.99
CA LEU A 66 15.78 -4.11 4.82
C LEU A 66 16.36 -4.73 6.09
N LYS A 67 17.56 -5.32 5.92
CA LYS A 67 18.32 -5.86 7.04
C LYS A 67 18.85 -4.72 7.91
N GLY A 68 18.53 -4.76 9.20
CA GLY A 68 19.05 -3.80 10.18
C GLY A 68 18.12 -2.62 10.44
N ASP A 69 18.72 -1.46 10.71
CA ASP A 69 17.99 -0.26 11.10
C ASP A 69 17.41 0.45 9.87
N TYR A 70 16.14 0.85 9.94
CA TYR A 70 15.51 1.63 8.87
C TYR A 70 14.44 2.59 9.40
N SER A 71 14.19 3.66 8.64
CA SER A 71 13.07 4.58 8.83
C SER A 71 12.44 4.86 7.48
N ILE A 72 11.12 4.68 7.37
CA ILE A 72 10.38 4.95 6.14
C ILE A 72 9.14 5.78 6.48
N SER A 73 8.97 6.90 5.80
CA SER A 73 7.78 7.74 5.89
C SER A 73 7.04 7.74 4.55
N TYR A 74 5.73 7.69 4.61
CA TYR A 74 4.85 7.71 3.46
C TYR A 74 3.76 8.74 3.64
N LYS A 75 3.42 9.43 2.54
CA LYS A 75 2.22 10.24 2.44
C LYS A 75 1.15 9.43 1.71
N ILE A 76 -0.01 9.35 2.31
CA ILE A 76 -1.18 8.68 1.77
C ILE A 76 -2.16 9.77 1.34
N THR A 77 -2.64 9.72 0.10
CA THR A 77 -3.64 10.67 -0.42
C THR A 77 -4.76 9.92 -1.12
N SER A 78 -5.99 10.34 -0.89
CA SER A 78 -7.17 9.87 -1.63
C SER A 78 -7.85 11.04 -2.32
N SER A 79 -8.25 10.85 -3.57
CA SER A 79 -9.09 11.77 -4.31
C SER A 79 -10.35 11.04 -4.75
N GLU A 80 -11.51 11.68 -4.60
CA GLU A 80 -12.80 11.15 -5.03
C GLU A 80 -13.55 12.25 -5.80
N THR A 81 -14.40 11.85 -6.74
CA THR A 81 -15.19 12.81 -7.50
C THR A 81 -16.05 13.66 -6.55
N ASN A 82 -15.93 14.99 -6.63
CA ASN A 82 -16.65 15.97 -5.79
C ASN A 82 -16.24 16.00 -4.29
N GLN A 83 -15.06 15.50 -3.93
CA GLN A 83 -14.50 15.69 -2.59
C GLN A 83 -13.14 16.39 -2.65
N GLU A 84 -12.78 17.08 -1.57
CA GLU A 84 -11.41 17.59 -1.42
C GLU A 84 -10.47 16.42 -1.13
N ASP A 85 -9.26 16.50 -1.68
CA ASP A 85 -8.22 15.52 -1.41
C ASP A 85 -7.91 15.47 0.08
N SER A 86 -7.91 14.25 0.64
CA SER A 86 -7.50 14.02 2.02
C SER A 86 -6.18 13.27 2.04
N GLY A 87 -5.35 13.53 3.04
CA GLY A 87 -4.13 12.77 3.21
C GLY A 87 -3.59 12.78 4.63
N PHE A 88 -2.77 11.78 4.92
CA PHE A 88 -2.10 11.59 6.21
C PHE A 88 -0.74 10.96 6.00
N GLU A 89 0.12 11.07 7.01
CA GLU A 89 1.47 10.52 6.97
C GLU A 89 1.58 9.29 7.85
N VAL A 90 2.22 8.26 7.33
CA VAL A 90 2.57 7.06 8.08
C VAL A 90 4.09 6.97 8.17
N LYS A 91 4.61 6.64 9.34
CA LYS A 91 6.03 6.47 9.57
C LYS A 91 6.31 5.16 10.28
N MET A 92 7.31 4.43 9.79
CA MET A 92 7.92 3.31 10.50
C MET A 92 9.36 3.61 10.83
N MET A 93 9.79 3.08 11.97
CA MET A 93 11.20 2.85 12.23
C MET A 93 11.41 1.45 12.79
N ARG A 94 12.56 0.87 12.47
CA ARG A 94 13.10 -0.33 13.10
C ARG A 94 14.52 -0.04 13.52
N THR A 95 14.87 -0.47 14.72
CA THR A 95 16.26 -0.57 15.18
C THR A 95 16.46 -1.90 15.91
N ASN A 96 17.69 -2.19 16.33
CA ASN A 96 17.97 -3.29 17.25
C ASN A 96 17.21 -3.20 18.60
N ALA A 97 16.81 -1.99 19.00
CA ALA A 97 16.15 -1.72 20.27
C ALA A 97 14.62 -1.87 20.19
N GLY A 98 14.03 -1.84 18.99
CA GLY A 98 12.58 -1.76 18.89
C GLY A 98 12.02 -1.37 17.52
N TYR A 99 10.71 -1.17 17.50
CA TYR A 99 9.94 -0.67 16.37
C TYR A 99 9.18 0.57 16.77
N TYR A 100 8.94 1.46 15.83
CA TYR A 100 8.06 2.61 16.01
C TYR A 100 7.15 2.75 14.80
N VAL A 101 5.91 3.13 15.06
CA VAL A 101 4.87 3.35 14.06
C VAL A 101 4.11 4.62 14.41
N SER A 102 3.95 5.52 13.45
CA SER A 102 3.01 6.62 13.52
C SER A 102 2.08 6.54 12.32
N MET A 103 0.77 6.66 12.55
CA MET A 103 -0.24 6.73 11.48
C MET A 103 -0.79 8.15 11.29
N ASP A 104 -0.66 8.97 12.31
CA ASP A 104 -0.94 10.41 12.32
C ASP A 104 -0.29 11.00 13.59
N GLU A 105 -0.50 12.30 13.81
CA GLU A 105 0.01 13.04 14.99
C GLU A 105 -0.55 12.54 16.33
N ASN A 106 -1.61 11.72 16.33
CA ASN A 106 -2.28 11.25 17.54
C ASN A 106 -2.16 9.73 17.75
N THR A 107 -1.61 9.01 16.77
CA THR A 107 -1.56 7.56 16.74
C THR A 107 -0.12 7.11 16.57
N GLU A 108 0.61 7.13 17.68
CA GLU A 108 1.99 6.68 17.75
C GLU A 108 2.11 5.46 18.67
N MET A 109 2.85 4.46 18.19
CA MET A 109 3.12 3.22 18.91
C MET A 109 4.62 2.97 18.89
N LEU A 110 5.19 2.72 20.06
CA LEU A 110 6.58 2.38 20.24
C LEU A 110 6.68 1.02 20.90
N TYR A 111 7.48 0.12 20.33
CA TYR A 111 7.69 -1.22 20.81
C TYR A 111 9.15 -1.36 21.22
N ILE A 112 9.43 -1.53 22.50
CA ILE A 112 10.79 -1.65 23.02
C ILE A 112 11.08 -3.10 23.36
N LYS A 113 12.22 -3.61 22.88
CA LYS A 113 12.64 -4.98 23.14
C LYS A 113 13.00 -5.17 24.61
N ASN A 114 12.35 -6.15 25.25
CA ASN A 114 12.59 -6.57 26.62
C ASN A 114 12.74 -8.10 26.67
N GLY A 115 13.98 -8.57 26.59
CA GLY A 115 14.30 -9.99 26.40
C GLY A 115 13.80 -10.50 25.04
N ASP A 116 12.97 -11.55 25.07
CA ASP A 116 12.37 -12.17 23.87
C ASP A 116 11.02 -11.56 23.48
N LYS A 117 10.56 -10.55 24.22
CA LYS A 117 9.29 -9.86 24.00
C LYS A 117 9.49 -8.37 23.79
N TYR A 118 8.40 -7.68 23.53
CA TYR A 118 8.33 -6.25 23.34
C TYR A 118 7.29 -5.65 24.26
N ASP A 119 7.70 -4.62 24.99
CA ASP A 119 6.80 -3.75 25.73
C ASP A 119 6.25 -2.69 24.79
N MET A 120 4.95 -2.42 24.88
CA MET A 120 4.27 -1.44 24.05
C MET A 120 4.12 -0.12 24.80
N TYR A 121 4.38 0.98 24.11
CA TYR A 121 4.17 2.34 24.57
C TYR A 121 3.27 3.07 23.58
N LEU A 122 2.34 3.85 24.10
CA LEU A 122 1.48 4.72 23.30
C LEU A 122 2.01 6.15 23.39
N GLY A 123 2.14 6.82 22.25
CA GLY A 123 2.48 8.22 22.23
C GLY A 123 1.28 9.06 22.62
N ASP A 124 1.53 10.03 23.50
CA ASP A 124 0.68 11.16 23.78
C ASP A 124 1.42 12.41 23.30
N SER A 125 0.76 13.18 22.43
CA SER A 125 1.29 14.42 21.84
C SER A 125 1.81 15.43 22.89
N GLU A 126 1.34 15.35 24.14
CA GLU A 126 1.77 16.25 25.22
C GLU A 126 2.82 15.64 26.16
N ASN A 127 2.80 14.32 26.39
CA ASN A 127 3.55 13.68 27.48
C ASN A 127 4.64 12.70 27.01
N GLY A 128 4.75 12.46 25.70
CA GLY A 128 5.67 11.47 25.13
C GLY A 128 5.10 10.06 25.18
N PHE A 129 5.96 9.05 25.35
CA PHE A 129 5.56 7.64 25.31
C PHE A 129 5.34 7.08 26.70
N GLU A 130 4.12 6.62 26.96
CA GLU A 130 3.73 5.99 28.22
C GLU A 130 3.51 4.48 28.04
N PRO A 131 3.91 3.65 29.02
CA PRO A 131 3.80 2.20 28.91
C PRO A 131 2.34 1.75 28.87
N TYR A 132 2.00 0.91 27.90
CA TYR A 132 0.69 0.26 27.81
C TYR A 132 0.69 -1.00 28.69
N ALA A 133 0.35 -0.79 29.97
CA ALA A 133 0.46 -1.82 31.00
C ALA A 133 -0.28 -3.12 30.66
N GLY A 134 0.39 -4.25 30.90
CA GLY A 134 -0.17 -5.59 30.71
C GLY A 134 -0.11 -6.12 29.27
N VAL A 135 0.48 -5.38 28.34
CA VAL A 135 0.75 -5.86 26.98
C VAL A 135 2.24 -6.17 26.82
N SER A 136 2.51 -7.40 26.38
CA SER A 136 3.84 -7.87 26.04
C SER A 136 3.73 -8.76 24.83
N LEU A 137 4.34 -8.31 23.72
CA LEU A 137 4.16 -8.87 22.39
C LEU A 137 5.40 -9.65 21.97
N THR A 138 5.20 -10.68 21.16
CA THR A 138 6.27 -11.36 20.44
C THR A 138 6.78 -10.49 19.29
N GLU A 139 7.98 -10.79 18.77
CA GLU A 139 8.51 -10.07 17.61
C GLU A 139 7.59 -10.20 16.38
N GLU A 140 6.98 -11.36 16.18
CA GLU A 140 6.04 -11.60 15.08
C GLU A 140 4.78 -10.72 15.18
N GLU A 141 4.21 -10.57 16.38
CA GLU A 141 3.05 -9.71 16.62
C GLU A 141 3.40 -8.22 16.40
N VAL A 142 4.59 -7.78 16.81
CA VAL A 142 5.05 -6.41 16.56
C VAL A 142 5.26 -6.17 15.06
N LYS A 143 5.87 -7.11 14.34
CA LYS A 143 6.07 -7.00 12.89
C LYS A 143 4.75 -6.90 12.13
N ALA A 144 3.78 -7.77 12.46
CA ALA A 144 2.46 -7.74 11.84
C ALA A 144 1.77 -6.38 12.00
N GLN A 145 1.92 -5.74 13.17
CA GLN A 145 1.36 -4.42 13.43
C GLN A 145 2.17 -3.30 12.75
N ALA A 146 3.50 -3.33 12.87
CA ALA A 146 4.36 -2.30 12.32
C ALA A 146 4.28 -2.23 10.80
N GLN A 147 4.15 -3.38 10.15
CA GLN A 147 4.19 -3.51 8.70
C GLN A 147 2.79 -3.60 8.06
N MET A 148 1.72 -3.31 8.79
CA MET A 148 0.34 -3.51 8.31
C MET A 148 0.01 -2.75 7.01
N PHE A 149 0.67 -1.63 6.78
CA PHE A 149 0.43 -0.85 5.56
C PHE A 149 1.04 -1.49 4.33
N LEU A 150 1.96 -2.46 4.44
CA LEU A 150 2.46 -3.21 3.29
C LEU A 150 1.40 -4.08 2.61
N SER A 151 0.17 -4.12 3.12
CA SER A 151 -0.95 -4.82 2.48
C SER A 151 -1.14 -4.43 1.02
N TYR A 152 -0.81 -3.21 0.58
CA TYR A 152 -0.85 -2.83 -0.84
C TYR A 152 0.14 -3.62 -1.72
N MET A 153 1.19 -4.21 -1.15
CA MET A 153 2.13 -5.07 -1.88
C MET A 153 1.58 -6.46 -2.21
N SER A 154 0.47 -6.86 -1.59
CA SER A 154 -0.22 -8.10 -1.96
C SER A 154 -0.69 -8.06 -3.42
N ALA A 155 -1.26 -6.93 -3.85
CA ALA A 155 -1.68 -6.72 -5.24
C ALA A 155 -0.50 -6.74 -6.21
N TYR A 156 0.65 -6.14 -5.85
CA TYR A 156 1.86 -6.28 -6.66
C TYR A 156 2.24 -7.75 -6.85
N ALA A 157 2.27 -8.53 -5.75
CA ALA A 157 2.67 -9.94 -5.81
C ALA A 157 1.72 -10.78 -6.69
N GLU A 158 0.43 -10.46 -6.69
CA GLU A 158 -0.59 -11.10 -7.52
C GLU A 158 -0.42 -10.74 -9.01
N PHE A 159 -0.16 -9.46 -9.31
CA PHE A 159 -0.12 -8.96 -10.69
C PHE A 159 1.27 -8.88 -11.30
N LYS A 160 2.34 -9.26 -10.58
CA LYS A 160 3.74 -9.04 -10.99
C LYS A 160 4.07 -9.52 -12.40
N ASP A 161 3.48 -10.64 -12.82
CA ASP A 161 3.71 -11.24 -14.14
C ASP A 161 2.93 -10.54 -15.27
N SER A 162 1.92 -9.74 -14.92
CA SER A 162 1.10 -8.93 -15.83
C SER A 162 1.49 -7.45 -15.85
N LEU A 163 2.44 -7.04 -15.00
CA LEU A 163 2.90 -5.66 -14.92
C LEU A 163 3.77 -5.30 -16.13
N ILE A 164 3.48 -4.14 -16.71
CA ILE A 164 4.26 -3.55 -17.80
C ILE A 164 5.25 -2.56 -17.20
N ARG A 165 6.55 -2.76 -17.43
CA ARG A 165 7.59 -1.79 -17.06
C ARG A 165 7.38 -0.50 -17.86
N LYS A 166 7.32 0.64 -17.17
CA LYS A 166 7.11 1.98 -17.76
C LYS A 166 8.36 2.86 -17.78
N GLY A 167 9.38 2.49 -17.00
CA GLY A 167 10.65 3.21 -16.95
C GLY A 167 11.22 3.22 -15.54
N SER A 168 12.01 4.24 -15.23
CA SER A 168 12.60 4.43 -13.90
C SER A 168 12.37 5.86 -13.41
N GLN A 169 12.32 6.04 -12.09
CA GLN A 169 12.22 7.36 -11.47
C GLN A 169 12.95 7.38 -10.11
N THR A 170 13.08 8.55 -9.51
CA THR A 170 13.67 8.71 -8.18
C THR A 170 12.61 9.16 -7.18
N ILE A 171 12.43 8.42 -6.09
CA ILE A 171 11.47 8.73 -5.01
C ILE A 171 12.21 8.74 -3.69
N ALA A 172 12.07 9.80 -2.89
CA ALA A 172 12.81 9.99 -1.63
C ALA A 172 14.34 9.73 -1.75
N GLY A 173 14.94 10.13 -2.88
CA GLY A 173 16.37 9.94 -3.16
C GLY A 173 16.77 8.52 -3.60
N ARG A 174 15.80 7.64 -3.84
CA ARG A 174 16.00 6.23 -4.18
C ARG A 174 15.62 5.93 -5.63
N GLY A 175 16.49 5.23 -6.35
CA GLY A 175 16.24 4.84 -7.74
C GLY A 175 15.23 3.68 -7.82
N CYS A 176 14.13 3.90 -8.52
CA CYS A 176 13.01 2.96 -8.64
C CYS A 176 12.80 2.51 -10.09
N GLU A 177 12.31 1.28 -10.28
CA GLU A 177 11.64 0.86 -11.52
C GLU A 177 10.13 1.07 -11.39
N THR A 178 9.52 1.64 -12.41
CA THR A 178 8.09 1.91 -12.50
C THR A 178 7.40 0.82 -13.31
N TYR A 179 6.30 0.31 -12.77
CA TYR A 179 5.46 -0.72 -13.39
C TYR A 179 4.01 -0.25 -13.39
N SER A 180 3.23 -0.66 -14.39
CA SER A 180 1.78 -0.42 -14.38
C SER A 180 0.98 -1.62 -14.85
N TYR A 181 -0.28 -1.65 -14.44
CA TYR A 181 -1.27 -2.61 -14.90
C TYR A 181 -2.59 -1.87 -15.11
N ASP A 182 -3.16 -2.01 -16.30
CA ASP A 182 -4.45 -1.42 -16.66
C ASP A 182 -5.46 -2.56 -16.86
N TYR A 183 -6.57 -2.50 -16.14
CA TYR A 183 -7.66 -3.46 -16.21
C TYR A 183 -8.94 -2.77 -16.62
N ASN A 184 -9.60 -3.29 -17.65
CA ASN A 184 -10.86 -2.75 -18.15
C ASN A 184 -11.84 -3.91 -18.35
N MET A 185 -12.92 -3.96 -17.56
CA MET A 185 -13.95 -4.98 -17.72
C MET A 185 -15.30 -4.50 -17.20
N PHE A 186 -16.39 -4.84 -17.89
CA PHE A 186 -17.77 -4.57 -17.46
C PHE A 186 -18.05 -3.12 -17.01
N GLY A 187 -17.46 -2.14 -17.71
CA GLY A 187 -17.64 -0.72 -17.37
C GLY A 187 -16.85 -0.24 -16.14
N VAL A 188 -15.95 -1.09 -15.62
CA VAL A 188 -14.96 -0.75 -14.61
C VAL A 188 -13.60 -0.59 -15.29
N SER A 189 -12.92 0.52 -14.99
CA SER A 189 -11.51 0.77 -15.33
C SER A 189 -10.71 0.87 -14.05
N LEU A 190 -9.61 0.13 -13.96
CA LEU A 190 -8.63 0.22 -12.89
C LEU A 190 -7.25 0.40 -13.50
N LYS A 191 -6.49 1.35 -12.97
CA LYS A 191 -5.09 1.56 -13.31
C LYS A 191 -4.27 1.46 -12.04
N TYR A 192 -3.25 0.61 -12.07
CA TYR A 192 -2.29 0.44 -10.99
C TYR A 192 -0.93 0.93 -11.47
N GLU A 193 -0.20 1.64 -10.62
CA GLU A 193 1.20 2.00 -10.82
C GLU A 193 2.00 1.69 -9.55
N TYR A 194 3.14 1.02 -9.72
CA TYR A 194 4.07 0.67 -8.66
C TYR A 194 5.44 1.23 -8.98
N CYS A 195 6.13 1.77 -7.98
CA CYS A 195 7.52 2.19 -8.07
C CYS A 195 8.33 1.42 -7.04
N ILE A 196 9.19 0.52 -7.52
CA ILE A 196 9.92 -0.43 -6.69
C ILE A 196 11.39 -0.01 -6.63
N ASP A 197 11.91 0.22 -5.42
CA ASP A 197 13.33 0.54 -5.19
C ASP A 197 14.22 -0.60 -5.72
N LYS A 198 15.20 -0.25 -6.57
CA LYS A 198 16.02 -1.27 -7.27
C LYS A 198 16.91 -2.07 -6.32
N GLU A 199 17.34 -1.48 -5.22
CA GLU A 199 18.29 -2.11 -4.30
C GLU A 199 17.59 -3.00 -3.28
N THR A 200 16.44 -2.56 -2.77
CA THR A 200 15.75 -3.19 -1.64
C THR A 200 14.42 -3.83 -2.02
N GLY A 201 13.88 -3.54 -3.21
CA GLY A 201 12.57 -4.01 -3.62
C GLY A 201 11.39 -3.40 -2.83
N VAL A 202 11.66 -2.47 -1.92
CA VAL A 202 10.60 -1.75 -1.21
C VAL A 202 9.79 -0.93 -2.20
N CYS A 203 8.47 -0.98 -2.08
CA CYS A 203 7.62 -0.10 -2.86
C CYS A 203 7.66 1.31 -2.30
N MET A 204 8.15 2.21 -3.14
CA MET A 204 8.33 3.61 -2.84
C MET A 204 7.11 4.42 -3.26
N LYS A 205 6.32 3.92 -4.20
CA LYS A 205 5.03 4.52 -4.56
C LYS A 205 4.08 3.46 -5.07
N PHE A 206 2.86 3.51 -4.58
CA PHE A 206 1.71 2.79 -5.11
C PHE A 206 0.63 3.80 -5.48
N TYR A 207 0.08 3.68 -6.68
CA TYR A 207 -1.04 4.48 -7.14
C TYR A 207 -2.08 3.56 -7.74
N ILE A 208 -3.34 3.76 -7.37
CA ILE A 208 -4.49 3.13 -7.99
C ILE A 208 -5.50 4.21 -8.37
N GLU A 209 -5.98 4.14 -9.60
CA GLU A 209 -7.10 4.94 -10.10
C GLU A 209 -8.19 3.99 -10.53
N GLY A 210 -9.43 4.27 -10.10
CA GLY A 210 -10.60 3.49 -10.46
C GLY A 210 -11.71 4.36 -10.99
N ALA A 211 -12.42 3.86 -12.00
CA ALA A 211 -13.62 4.48 -12.52
C ALA A 211 -14.69 3.41 -12.78
N SER A 212 -15.93 3.69 -12.37
CA SER A 212 -17.10 2.84 -12.59
C SER A 212 -18.37 3.67 -12.61
N GLN A 213 -19.25 3.44 -13.59
CA GLN A 213 -20.59 4.05 -13.66
C GLN A 213 -20.64 5.59 -13.46
N GLY A 214 -19.62 6.31 -13.93
CA GLY A 214 -19.55 7.78 -13.83
C GLY A 214 -18.94 8.31 -12.53
N GLU A 215 -18.54 7.43 -11.62
CA GLU A 215 -17.74 7.75 -10.44
C GLU A 215 -16.28 7.41 -10.70
N SER A 216 -15.37 8.25 -10.22
CA SER A 216 -13.94 7.92 -10.18
C SER A 216 -13.31 8.33 -8.86
N GLY A 217 -12.23 7.66 -8.54
CA GLY A 217 -11.36 8.00 -7.42
C GLY A 217 -9.95 7.49 -7.65
N ALA A 218 -9.01 8.06 -6.92
CA ALA A 218 -7.65 7.58 -6.88
C ALA A 218 -7.14 7.51 -5.45
N TYR A 219 -6.21 6.60 -5.24
CA TYR A 219 -5.51 6.43 -3.99
C TYR A 219 -4.02 6.34 -4.29
N GLN A 220 -3.23 7.12 -3.58
CA GLN A 220 -1.79 7.13 -3.69
C GLN A 220 -1.16 6.92 -2.32
N PHE A 221 -0.09 6.15 -2.32
CA PHE A 221 0.83 5.95 -1.21
C PHE A 221 2.22 6.24 -1.76
N GLU A 222 2.89 7.29 -1.29
CA GLU A 222 4.20 7.71 -1.81
C GLU A 222 5.20 7.98 -0.68
N CYS A 223 6.41 7.44 -0.82
CA CYS A 223 7.47 7.57 0.15
C CYS A 223 8.02 9.00 0.15
N THR A 224 8.06 9.62 1.33
CA THR A 224 8.55 10.98 1.53
C THR A 224 9.94 11.02 2.15
N ASP A 225 10.32 10.00 2.93
CA ASP A 225 11.65 9.86 3.54
C ASP A 225 12.01 8.37 3.66
N PHE A 226 13.23 8.01 3.31
CA PHE A 226 13.74 6.64 3.52
C PHE A 226 15.21 6.66 3.94
N LYS A 227 15.49 6.09 5.11
CA LYS A 227 16.82 5.98 5.72
C LYS A 227 17.10 4.55 6.15
N THR A 228 18.33 4.11 5.92
CA THR A 228 18.85 2.78 6.35
C THR A 228 20.04 2.91 7.31
N SER A 229 20.32 4.14 7.79
CA SER A 229 21.39 4.43 8.74
C SER A 229 21.04 5.64 9.59
N GLY A 230 21.64 5.74 10.78
CA GLY A 230 21.42 6.85 11.71
C GLY A 230 19.98 6.91 12.24
N VAL A 231 19.28 5.78 12.27
CA VAL A 231 17.90 5.70 12.76
C VAL A 231 17.91 5.54 14.27
N THR A 232 17.16 6.40 14.95
CA THR A 232 16.99 6.39 16.40
C THR A 232 15.51 6.39 16.71
N LEU A 233 15.06 5.49 17.59
CA LEU A 233 13.69 5.49 18.07
C LEU A 233 13.42 6.75 18.93
N PRO A 234 12.16 7.22 19.01
CA PRO A 234 11.76 8.25 19.97
C PRO A 234 12.14 7.88 21.40
N LYS A 235 12.34 8.92 22.23
CA LYS A 235 12.57 8.74 23.67
C LYS A 235 11.26 8.34 24.36
N TYR A 236 11.36 7.57 25.43
CA TYR A 236 10.24 7.08 26.23
C TYR A 236 10.55 7.19 27.73
N ASN A 237 9.49 7.22 28.55
CA ASN A 237 9.56 7.34 30.01
C ASN A 237 9.58 5.97 30.70
#